data_AF-A0A804NT63-F1
#
_entry.id   AF-A0A804NT63-F1
#
_cell.length_a   1.000
_cell.length_b   1.000
_cell.length_c   1.000
_cell.angle_alpha   90.00
_cell.angle_beta   90.00
_cell.angle_gamma   90.00
#
_symmetry.space_group_name_H-M   'P 1'
#
loop_
_entity.id
_entity.type
_entity.pdbx_description
1 polymer ?
#
loop_
_entity_poly.entity_id
_entity_poly.type
_entity_poly.pdbx_seq_one_letter_code
_entity_poly.pdbx_strand_id
1 'polypeptide(L)'
;MPRSVTRSTGAARCPHSPTRRACVQLPRSQVDHTSVPGSAAVFDHGGTAARGAQLLEHLLGPTEFDAAVGLTALATREKAEAALEKGNTNEAEALLTEVIGFNACGGLHLVHMSRSKARLEMGDIPGALGDAEEAIRIAPRFPQAHLLRGDALFAMGEYSVAEDAYADALDLDPSIRRSKSFRARLERLREKLVSANNP
;
A
#
# COMPACT_ATOMS: atom_id res chain seq x y z
N MET A 1 52.43 13.24 -17.48
CA MET A 1 51.52 13.98 -16.57
C MET A 1 50.10 13.49 -16.82
N PRO A 2 49.62 12.42 -16.17
CA PRO A 2 48.35 11.81 -16.53
C PRO A 2 47.20 12.25 -15.62
N ARG A 3 46.04 12.38 -16.27
CA ARG A 3 44.76 12.88 -15.76
C ARG A 3 44.09 11.87 -14.83
N SER A 4 43.54 12.36 -13.73
CA SER A 4 42.67 11.62 -12.81
C SER A 4 41.24 11.55 -13.36
N VAL A 5 40.71 10.33 -13.33
CA VAL A 5 39.41 9.90 -13.86
C VAL A 5 38.31 10.16 -12.83
N THR A 6 37.22 10.79 -13.26
CA THR A 6 35.96 10.91 -12.51
C THR A 6 35.17 9.59 -12.58
N ARG A 7 34.68 9.10 -11.44
CA ARG A 7 33.76 7.95 -11.36
C ARG A 7 32.39 8.44 -10.90
N SER A 8 31.38 8.25 -11.74
CA SER A 8 29.98 8.47 -11.43
C SER A 8 29.45 7.32 -10.57
N THR A 9 28.75 7.67 -9.49
CA THR A 9 28.00 6.74 -8.63
C THR A 9 26.64 6.45 -9.28
N GLY A 10 26.45 5.20 -9.67
CA GLY A 10 25.19 4.67 -10.20
C GLY A 10 24.15 4.47 -9.10
N ALA A 11 22.90 4.76 -9.44
CA ALA A 11 21.72 4.56 -8.60
C ALA A 11 21.51 3.06 -8.28
N ALA A 12 21.40 2.75 -6.98
CA ALA A 12 21.01 1.43 -6.50
C ALA A 12 19.48 1.27 -6.62
N ARG A 13 19.05 0.37 -7.52
CA ARG A 13 17.68 -0.16 -7.56
C ARG A 13 17.59 -1.36 -6.61
N CYS A 14 16.62 -1.36 -5.69
CA CYS A 14 16.30 -2.53 -4.88
C CYS A 14 15.76 -3.68 -5.74
N PRO A 15 16.23 -4.93 -5.57
CA PRO A 15 15.69 -6.08 -6.27
C PRO A 15 14.47 -6.65 -5.51
N HIS A 16 13.30 -6.67 -6.13
CA HIS A 16 12.19 -7.51 -5.69
C HIS A 16 12.34 -8.91 -6.30
N SER A 17 12.33 -9.96 -5.46
CA SER A 17 11.92 -11.29 -5.91
C SER A 17 11.25 -12.09 -4.77
N PRO A 18 10.22 -12.90 -5.06
CA PRO A 18 9.24 -13.36 -4.07
C PRO A 18 9.32 -14.87 -3.80
N THR A 19 9.26 -15.30 -2.53
CA THR A 19 9.12 -16.73 -2.22
C THR A 19 8.23 -17.03 -1.00
N ARG A 20 7.04 -17.54 -1.34
CA ARG A 20 6.33 -18.72 -0.78
C ARG A 20 5.89 -18.72 0.69
N ARG A 21 4.55 -18.58 0.84
CA ARG A 21 3.59 -19.54 1.44
C ARG A 21 4.10 -20.48 2.55
N ALA A 22 3.59 -20.28 3.77
CA ALA A 22 2.82 -21.29 4.50
C ALA A 22 2.26 -20.70 5.82
N CYS A 23 0.95 -20.45 5.88
CA CYS A 23 0.19 -20.44 7.14
C CYS A 23 -0.04 -21.90 7.55
N VAL A 24 0.54 -22.33 8.66
CA VAL A 24 0.09 -23.51 9.41
C VAL A 24 0.08 -23.15 10.90
N GLN A 25 -1.13 -23.09 11.45
CA GLN A 25 -1.42 -23.01 12.87
C GLN A 25 -1.07 -24.36 13.52
N LEU A 26 -0.08 -24.43 14.42
CA LEU A 26 0.13 -25.59 15.31
C LEU A 26 0.74 -25.14 16.66
N PRO A 27 0.56 -25.93 17.74
CA PRO A 27 0.08 -25.45 19.04
C PRO A 27 1.18 -25.14 20.08
N ARG A 28 0.77 -24.50 21.18
CA ARG A 28 1.57 -24.23 22.38
C ARG A 28 2.18 -25.52 22.96
N SER A 29 3.48 -25.72 22.77
CA SER A 29 4.29 -26.64 23.60
C SER A 29 5.77 -26.23 23.56
N GLN A 30 6.32 -26.02 24.75
CA GLN A 30 7.74 -25.90 25.14
C GLN A 30 8.77 -25.93 24.00
N VAL A 31 9.45 -24.81 23.77
CA VAL A 31 10.62 -24.74 22.89
C VAL A 31 11.87 -24.84 23.77
N ASP A 32 12.48 -26.02 23.71
CA ASP A 32 13.80 -26.33 24.26
C ASP A 32 14.87 -25.48 23.53
N HIS A 33 15.76 -24.86 24.29
CA HIS A 33 16.73 -23.88 23.81
C HIS A 33 17.94 -24.62 23.22
N THR A 34 17.76 -25.18 22.02
CA THR A 34 18.88 -25.69 21.24
C THR A 34 19.40 -24.62 20.29
N SER A 35 20.62 -24.19 20.58
CA SER A 35 21.45 -23.23 19.87
C SER A 35 21.41 -23.43 18.35
N VAL A 36 20.75 -22.49 17.65
CA VAL A 36 21.00 -22.25 16.23
C VAL A 36 22.15 -21.24 16.15
N PRO A 37 23.31 -21.57 15.56
CA PRO A 37 24.36 -20.59 15.33
C PRO A 37 23.94 -19.73 14.14
N GLY A 38 23.42 -18.54 14.45
CA GLY A 38 22.89 -17.56 13.50
C GLY A 38 21.85 -16.72 14.23
N SER A 39 21.97 -15.40 14.20
CA SER A 39 21.16 -14.45 14.96
C SER A 39 19.69 -14.42 14.52
N ALA A 40 18.95 -15.50 14.75
CA ALA A 40 17.50 -15.53 14.62
C ALA A 40 16.92 -14.84 15.86
N ALA A 41 16.66 -13.54 15.77
CA ALA A 41 15.86 -12.84 16.75
C ALA A 41 14.41 -13.38 16.67
N VAL A 42 13.99 -14.15 17.66
CA VAL A 42 12.62 -14.65 17.77
C VAL A 42 11.71 -13.49 18.21
N PHE A 43 10.70 -13.17 17.40
CA PHE A 43 9.59 -12.31 17.82
C PHE A 43 8.58 -13.15 18.60
N ASP A 44 8.35 -12.79 19.86
CA ASP A 44 7.11 -13.16 20.55
C ASP A 44 6.01 -12.16 20.17
N HIS A 45 4.74 -12.52 20.42
CA HIS A 45 3.56 -11.69 20.12
C HIS A 45 3.53 -10.32 20.87
N GLY A 46 4.54 -10.04 21.71
CA GLY A 46 4.71 -8.79 22.47
C GLY A 46 5.68 -7.77 21.86
N GLY A 47 6.11 -7.91 20.60
CA GLY A 47 6.96 -6.91 19.95
C GLY A 47 6.22 -5.60 19.65
N THR A 48 6.72 -4.46 20.18
CA THR A 48 6.23 -3.13 19.78
C THR A 48 6.77 -2.75 18.40
N ALA A 49 6.06 -1.89 17.66
CA ALA A 49 6.55 -1.35 16.38
C ALA A 49 7.94 -0.72 16.52
N ALA A 50 8.22 -0.07 17.66
CA ALA A 50 9.53 0.48 18.00
C ALA A 50 10.64 -0.57 18.03
N ARG A 51 10.40 -1.71 18.69
CA ARG A 51 11.37 -2.82 18.74
C ARG A 51 11.57 -3.45 17.35
N GLY A 52 10.50 -3.53 16.56
CA GLY A 52 10.57 -3.92 15.15
C GLY A 52 11.47 -3.01 14.33
N ALA A 53 11.26 -1.70 14.42
CA ALA A 53 12.05 -0.71 13.71
C ALA A 53 13.54 -0.75 14.11
N GLN A 54 13.84 -0.82 15.41
CA GLN A 54 15.23 -0.92 15.89
C GLN A 54 15.93 -2.19 15.38
N LEU A 55 15.22 -3.31 15.31
CA LEU A 55 15.80 -4.54 14.75
C LEU A 55 16.05 -4.39 13.25
N LEU A 56 15.11 -3.80 12.50
CA LEU A 56 15.30 -3.55 11.07
C LEU A 56 16.49 -2.62 10.81
N GLU A 57 16.65 -1.56 11.61
CA GLU A 57 17.81 -0.67 11.55
C GLU A 57 19.12 -1.43 11.84
N HIS A 58 19.11 -2.33 12.82
CA HIS A 58 20.26 -3.17 13.13
C HIS A 58 20.61 -4.18 12.02
N LEU A 59 19.60 -4.76 11.37
CA LEU A 59 19.78 -5.79 10.33
C LEU A 59 20.14 -5.21 8.96
N LEU A 60 19.54 -4.08 8.57
CA LEU A 60 19.74 -3.43 7.27
C LEU A 60 20.86 -2.37 7.30
N GLY A 61 21.14 -1.85 8.49
CA GLY A 61 22.05 -0.72 8.69
C GLY A 61 21.34 0.64 8.54
N PRO A 62 21.88 1.69 9.17
CA PRO A 62 21.23 3.00 9.26
C PRO A 62 21.15 3.75 7.92
N THR A 63 21.90 3.31 6.91
CA THR A 63 21.83 3.89 5.55
C THR A 63 20.64 3.36 4.76
N GLU A 64 20.15 2.16 5.10
CA GLU A 64 19.03 1.53 4.40
C GLU A 64 17.71 1.70 5.13
N PHE A 65 17.74 1.74 6.47
CA PHE A 65 16.56 1.95 7.30
C PHE A 65 16.88 2.76 8.54
N ASP A 66 16.24 3.92 8.66
CA ASP A 66 16.26 4.74 9.87
C ASP A 66 15.00 4.44 10.69
N ALA A 67 15.19 3.92 11.91
CA ALA A 67 14.10 3.54 12.78
C ALA A 67 13.24 4.74 13.20
N ALA A 68 13.84 5.90 13.41
CA ALA A 68 13.12 7.12 13.80
C ALA A 68 12.23 7.62 12.65
N VAL A 69 12.73 7.61 11.42
CA VAL A 69 11.95 7.97 10.23
C VAL A 69 10.82 6.97 10.00
N GLY A 70 11.10 5.67 10.10
CA GLY A 70 10.09 4.62 9.95
C GLY A 70 8.96 4.71 10.98
N LEU A 71 9.30 4.96 12.24
CA LEU A 71 8.31 5.15 13.32
C LEU A 71 7.50 6.43 13.16
N THR A 72 8.14 7.52 12.71
CA THR A 72 7.45 8.79 12.42
C THR A 72 6.47 8.60 11.28
N ALA A 73 6.88 7.95 10.19
CA ALA A 73 6.00 7.64 9.06
C ALA A 73 4.81 6.76 9.47
N LEU A 74 5.04 5.76 10.32
CA LEU A 74 3.98 4.91 10.85
C LEU A 74 2.99 5.71 11.70
N ALA A 75 3.48 6.51 12.64
CA ALA A 75 2.63 7.34 13.50
C ALA A 75 1.82 8.37 12.70
N THR A 76 2.42 9.00 11.68
CA THR A 76 1.72 9.95 10.80
C THR A 76 0.66 9.24 9.95
N ARG A 77 0.92 8.02 9.46
CA ARG A 77 -0.10 7.20 8.77
C ARG A 77 -1.28 6.85 9.68
N GLU A 78 -1.03 6.45 10.92
CA GLU A 78 -2.09 6.15 11.88
C GLU A 78 -2.95 7.38 12.19
N LYS A 79 -2.33 8.57 12.30
CA LYS A 79 -3.08 9.84 12.42
C LYS A 79 -3.95 10.11 11.19
N ALA A 80 -3.44 9.85 9.99
CA ALA A 80 -4.20 10.03 8.76
C ALA A 80 -5.40 9.08 8.68
N GLU A 81 -5.22 7.82 9.07
CA GLU A 81 -6.31 6.83 9.14
C GLU A 81 -7.38 7.26 10.15
N ALA A 82 -6.99 7.74 11.32
CA ALA A 82 -7.93 8.30 12.30
C ALA A 82 -8.65 9.55 11.79
N ALA A 83 -7.99 10.39 10.97
CA ALA A 83 -8.62 11.53 10.31
C ALA A 83 -9.67 11.08 9.27
N LEU A 84 -9.38 10.03 8.49
CA LEU A 84 -10.34 9.44 7.55
C LEU A 84 -11.57 8.86 8.27
N GLU A 85 -11.39 8.18 9.40
CA GLU A 85 -12.51 7.66 10.20
C GLU A 85 -13.42 8.77 10.72
N LYS A 86 -12.88 9.96 10.98
CA LYS A 86 -13.62 11.15 11.40
C LYS A 86 -14.23 11.93 10.23
N GLY A 87 -13.93 11.57 8.98
CA GLY A 87 -14.33 12.32 7.79
C GLY A 87 -13.50 13.57 7.50
N ASN A 88 -12.38 13.78 8.19
CA ASN A 88 -11.45 14.89 7.94
C ASN A 88 -10.53 14.58 6.75
N THR A 89 -11.09 14.53 5.55
CA THR A 89 -10.37 14.07 4.34
C THR A 89 -9.19 14.98 3.95
N ASN A 90 -9.32 16.30 4.13
CA ASN A 90 -8.23 17.24 3.88
C ASN A 90 -7.03 17.02 4.80
N GLU A 91 -7.28 16.79 6.10
CA GLU A 91 -6.23 16.51 7.09
C GLU A 91 -5.54 15.18 6.77
N ALA A 92 -6.32 14.17 6.41
CA ALA A 92 -5.79 12.87 5.99
C ALA A 92 -4.91 12.98 4.73
N GLU A 93 -5.33 13.72 3.70
CA GLU A 93 -4.53 13.91 2.48
C GLU A 93 -3.18 14.56 2.79
N ALA A 94 -3.17 15.61 3.63
CA ALA A 94 -1.96 16.31 4.02
C ALA A 94 -1.00 15.38 4.79
N LEU A 95 -1.50 14.63 5.77
CA LEU A 95 -0.71 13.66 6.54
C LEU A 95 -0.17 12.53 5.66
N LEU A 96 -0.95 12.02 4.70
CA LEU A 96 -0.50 10.97 3.78
C LEU A 96 0.57 11.48 2.81
N THR A 97 0.45 12.73 2.36
CA THR A 97 1.48 13.39 1.56
C THR A 97 2.78 13.59 2.36
N GLU A 98 2.68 13.92 3.65
CA GLU A 98 3.83 13.95 4.56
C GLU A 98 4.49 12.56 4.69
N VAL A 99 3.68 11.50 4.83
CA VAL A 99 4.18 10.11 4.91
C VAL A 99 4.99 9.72 3.66
N ILE A 100 4.52 10.10 2.48
CA ILE A 100 5.24 9.85 1.22
C ILE A 100 6.58 10.61 1.22
N GLY A 101 6.61 11.82 1.78
CA GLY A 101 7.81 12.64 1.91
C GLY A 101 8.91 12.01 2.78
N PHE A 102 8.55 11.15 3.75
CA PHE A 102 9.55 10.43 4.55
C PHE A 102 10.33 9.36 3.78
N ASN A 103 9.88 8.99 2.56
CA ASN A 103 10.52 7.95 1.73
C ASN A 103 10.77 6.64 2.50
N ALA A 104 9.86 6.27 3.40
CA ALA A 104 9.98 5.06 4.20
C ALA A 104 9.86 3.81 3.32
N CYS A 105 10.67 2.78 3.61
CA CYS A 105 10.88 1.63 2.73
C CYS A 105 9.71 0.61 2.69
N GLY A 106 8.54 0.91 3.25
CA GLY A 106 7.46 -0.07 3.42
C GLY A 106 6.06 0.54 3.39
N GLY A 107 5.11 -0.22 2.84
CA GLY A 107 3.68 0.13 2.90
C GLY A 107 3.24 1.29 2.02
N LEU A 108 4.08 1.80 1.11
CA LEU A 108 3.72 2.93 0.22
C LEU A 108 2.44 2.66 -0.60
N HIS A 109 2.20 1.43 -1.04
CA HIS A 109 0.94 1.08 -1.72
C HIS A 109 -0.30 1.28 -0.85
N LEU A 110 -0.20 1.08 0.48
CA LEU A 110 -1.29 1.37 1.43
C LEU A 110 -1.47 2.87 1.61
N VAL A 111 -0.39 3.64 1.63
CA VAL A 111 -0.42 5.10 1.74
C VAL A 111 -1.09 5.72 0.52
N HIS A 112 -0.69 5.30 -0.68
CA HIS A 112 -1.34 5.71 -1.93
C HIS A 112 -2.81 5.27 -1.99
N MET A 113 -3.14 4.04 -1.56
CA MET A 113 -4.53 3.58 -1.46
C MET A 113 -5.37 4.49 -0.55
N SER A 114 -4.89 4.79 0.65
CA SER A 114 -5.59 5.67 1.59
C SER A 114 -5.73 7.09 1.04
N ARG A 115 -4.71 7.61 0.33
CA ARG A 115 -4.74 8.97 -0.24
C ARG A 115 -5.69 9.04 -1.43
N SER A 116 -5.70 8.01 -2.28
CA SER A 116 -6.67 7.86 -3.37
C SER A 116 -8.11 7.89 -2.83
N LYS A 117 -8.40 7.14 -1.77
CA LYS A 117 -9.72 7.16 -1.11
C LYS A 117 -10.07 8.56 -0.60
N ALA A 118 -9.14 9.23 0.09
CA ALA A 118 -9.35 10.60 0.60
C ALA A 118 -9.67 11.58 -0.54
N ARG A 119 -8.90 11.50 -1.64
CA ARG A 119 -9.06 12.37 -2.82
C ARG A 119 -10.37 12.13 -3.56
N LEU A 120 -10.84 10.88 -3.64
CA LEU A 120 -12.19 10.57 -4.16
C LEU A 120 -13.27 11.24 -3.32
N GLU A 121 -13.16 11.21 -1.99
CA GLU A 121 -14.11 11.86 -1.08
C GLU A 121 -14.05 13.40 -1.17
N MET A 122 -12.87 13.96 -1.50
CA MET A 122 -12.68 15.39 -1.76
C MET A 122 -13.12 15.84 -3.17
N GLY A 123 -13.36 14.91 -4.09
CA GLY A 123 -13.66 15.21 -5.50
C GLY A 123 -12.43 15.48 -6.38
N ASP A 124 -11.21 15.29 -5.86
CA ASP A 124 -9.97 15.31 -6.66
C ASP A 124 -9.81 13.97 -7.39
N ILE A 125 -10.62 13.78 -8.43
CA ILE A 125 -10.66 12.54 -9.20
C ILE A 125 -9.34 12.24 -9.92
N PRO A 126 -8.67 13.21 -10.58
CA PRO A 126 -7.38 12.97 -11.22
C PRO A 126 -6.28 12.57 -10.22
N GLY A 127 -6.22 13.24 -9.06
CA GLY A 127 -5.26 12.90 -8.01
C GLY A 127 -5.52 11.51 -7.42
N ALA A 128 -6.79 11.12 -7.29
CA ALA A 128 -7.18 9.78 -6.84
C ALA A 128 -6.77 8.68 -7.83
N LEU A 129 -6.96 8.90 -9.13
CA LEU A 129 -6.56 7.96 -10.17
C LEU A 129 -5.04 7.74 -10.15
N GLY A 130 -4.26 8.82 -10.10
CA GLY A 130 -2.79 8.73 -10.05
C GLY A 130 -2.29 7.96 -8.82
N ASP A 131 -2.93 8.13 -7.66
CA ASP A 131 -2.60 7.36 -6.47
C ASP A 131 -2.98 5.87 -6.58
N ALA A 132 -4.13 5.56 -7.18
CA ALA A 132 -4.52 4.17 -7.41
C ALA A 132 -3.54 3.46 -8.35
N GLU A 133 -3.12 4.13 -9.42
CA GLU A 133 -2.12 3.62 -10.37
C GLU A 133 -0.75 3.42 -9.72
N GLU A 134 -0.32 4.35 -8.86
CA GLU A 134 0.92 4.21 -8.12
C GLU A 134 0.89 3.04 -7.12
N ALA A 135 -0.26 2.85 -6.44
CA ALA A 135 -0.46 1.68 -5.59
C ALA A 135 -0.41 0.36 -6.40
N ILE A 136 -0.99 0.31 -7.60
CA ILE A 136 -0.89 -0.84 -8.51
C ILE A 136 0.56 -1.05 -8.98
N ARG A 137 1.30 0.02 -9.28
CA ARG A 137 2.70 -0.05 -9.71
C ARG A 137 3.58 -0.67 -8.62
N ILE A 138 3.35 -0.29 -7.36
CA ILE A 138 4.09 -0.79 -6.20
C ILE A 138 3.67 -2.22 -5.84
N ALA A 139 2.36 -2.50 -5.87
CA ALA A 139 1.79 -3.80 -5.52
C ALA A 139 0.76 -4.26 -6.57
N PRO A 140 1.20 -4.88 -7.69
CA PRO A 140 0.29 -5.24 -8.80
C PRO A 140 -0.81 -6.24 -8.43
N ARG A 141 -0.56 -7.05 -7.39
CA ARG A 141 -1.47 -8.06 -6.86
C ARG A 141 -2.29 -7.57 -5.67
N PHE A 142 -2.59 -6.27 -5.62
CA PHE A 142 -3.37 -5.66 -4.55
C PHE A 142 -4.77 -5.29 -5.07
N PRO A 143 -5.81 -6.13 -4.81
CA PRO A 143 -7.14 -5.93 -5.37
C PRO A 143 -7.76 -4.56 -5.03
N GLN A 144 -7.49 -4.02 -3.84
CA GLN A 144 -8.04 -2.76 -3.36
C GLN A 144 -7.59 -1.56 -4.21
N ALA A 145 -6.37 -1.59 -4.74
CA ALA A 145 -5.90 -0.52 -5.62
C ALA A 145 -6.63 -0.53 -6.98
N HIS A 146 -6.92 -1.71 -7.52
CA HIS A 146 -7.75 -1.85 -8.73
C HIS A 146 -9.19 -1.37 -8.50
N LEU A 147 -9.77 -1.63 -7.32
CA LEU A 147 -11.08 -1.08 -6.95
C LEU A 147 -11.09 0.45 -6.92
N LEU A 148 -10.04 1.08 -6.36
CA LEU A 148 -9.94 2.54 -6.32
C LEU A 148 -9.71 3.15 -7.70
N ARG A 149 -8.92 2.48 -8.56
CA ARG A 149 -8.78 2.86 -9.97
C ARG A 149 -10.14 2.84 -10.67
N GLY A 150 -10.93 1.78 -10.48
CA GLY A 150 -12.29 1.69 -11.00
C GLY A 150 -13.22 2.78 -10.45
N ASP A 151 -13.14 3.09 -9.16
CA ASP A 151 -13.92 4.18 -8.53
C ASP A 151 -13.56 5.56 -9.11
N ALA A 152 -12.27 5.82 -9.35
CA ALA A 152 -11.80 7.06 -9.97
C ALA A 152 -12.26 7.17 -11.44
N LEU A 153 -12.10 6.11 -12.23
CA LEU A 153 -12.57 6.06 -13.62
C LEU A 153 -14.09 6.21 -13.72
N PHE A 154 -14.85 5.58 -12.81
CA PHE A 154 -16.29 5.75 -12.72
C PHE A 154 -16.67 7.20 -12.44
N ALA A 155 -15.94 7.89 -11.55
CA ALA A 155 -16.17 9.29 -11.25
C ALA A 155 -15.78 10.23 -12.41
N MET A 156 -14.82 9.83 -13.27
CA MET A 156 -14.49 10.55 -14.52
C MET A 156 -15.51 10.34 -15.64
N GLY A 157 -16.44 9.39 -15.50
CA GLY A 157 -17.39 9.02 -16.55
C GLY A 157 -16.87 7.97 -17.53
N GLU A 158 -15.66 7.45 -17.31
CA GLU A 158 -15.03 6.42 -18.14
C GLU A 158 -15.54 5.02 -17.76
N TYR A 159 -16.85 4.80 -17.94
CA TYR A 159 -17.54 3.62 -17.40
C TYR A 159 -17.04 2.30 -18.00
N SER A 160 -16.71 2.26 -19.30
CA SER A 160 -16.16 1.03 -19.91
C SER A 160 -14.82 0.66 -19.29
N VAL A 161 -13.95 1.64 -19.05
CA VAL A 161 -12.62 1.40 -18.47
C VAL A 161 -12.72 1.09 -16.97
N ALA A 162 -13.70 1.69 -16.28
CA ALA A 162 -14.00 1.35 -14.90
C ALA A 162 -14.46 -0.11 -14.72
N GLU A 163 -15.22 -0.65 -15.68
CA GLU A 163 -15.61 -2.05 -15.69
C GLU A 163 -14.41 -2.98 -15.76
N ASP A 164 -13.44 -2.70 -16.64
CA ASP A 164 -12.19 -3.45 -16.74
C ASP A 164 -11.41 -3.42 -15.43
N ALA A 165 -11.28 -2.25 -14.78
CA ALA A 165 -10.57 -2.14 -13.50
C ALA A 165 -11.27 -2.91 -12.36
N TYR A 166 -12.60 -2.99 -12.36
CA TYR A 166 -13.34 -3.83 -11.41
C TYR A 166 -13.19 -5.33 -11.73
N ALA A 167 -13.06 -5.70 -13.01
CA ALA A 167 -12.75 -7.06 -13.42
C ALA A 167 -11.35 -7.48 -12.96
N ASP A 168 -10.34 -6.61 -13.13
CA ASP A 168 -8.97 -6.85 -12.63
C ASP A 168 -8.95 -7.15 -11.11
N ALA A 169 -9.73 -6.38 -10.34
CA ALA A 169 -9.87 -6.62 -8.89
C ALA A 169 -10.48 -7.99 -8.58
N LEU A 170 -11.50 -8.42 -9.35
CA LEU A 170 -12.16 -9.72 -9.20
C LEU A 170 -11.26 -10.89 -9.59
N ASP A 171 -10.39 -10.71 -10.59
CA ASP A 171 -9.45 -11.73 -11.02
C ASP A 171 -8.36 -11.97 -9.95
N LEU A 172 -7.96 -10.92 -9.23
CA LEU A 172 -7.03 -11.03 -8.12
C LEU A 172 -7.66 -11.62 -6.86
N ASP A 173 -8.87 -11.19 -6.51
CA ASP A 173 -9.64 -11.74 -5.38
C ASP A 173 -11.13 -11.93 -5.74
N PRO A 174 -11.51 -13.14 -6.17
CA PRO A 174 -12.89 -13.47 -6.51
C PRO A 174 -13.87 -13.33 -5.33
N SER A 175 -13.37 -13.30 -4.10
CA SER A 175 -14.21 -13.18 -2.90
C SER A 175 -14.87 -11.81 -2.78
N ILE A 176 -14.28 -10.77 -3.39
CA ILE A 176 -14.80 -9.40 -3.46
C ILE A 176 -16.22 -9.36 -4.02
N ARG A 177 -16.55 -10.29 -4.94
CA ARG A 177 -17.90 -10.44 -5.52
C ARG A 177 -19.01 -10.55 -4.46
N ARG A 178 -18.71 -11.14 -3.30
CA ARG A 178 -19.66 -11.32 -2.19
C ARG A 178 -19.86 -10.05 -1.37
N SER A 179 -18.96 -9.08 -1.47
CA SER A 179 -19.04 -7.81 -0.74
C SER A 179 -20.26 -6.99 -1.15
N LYS A 180 -21.03 -6.50 -0.17
CA LYS A 180 -22.16 -5.59 -0.42
C LYS A 180 -21.70 -4.31 -1.12
N SER A 181 -20.56 -3.76 -0.71
CA SER A 181 -20.03 -2.51 -1.27
C SER A 181 -19.55 -2.67 -2.72
N PHE A 182 -19.06 -3.85 -3.09
CA PHE A 182 -18.68 -4.13 -4.47
C PHE A 182 -19.91 -4.33 -5.36
N ARG A 183 -20.95 -5.03 -4.87
CA ARG A 183 -22.21 -5.16 -5.61
C ARG A 183 -22.84 -3.80 -5.91
N ALA A 184 -22.82 -2.88 -4.96
CA ALA A 184 -23.29 -1.51 -5.16
C ALA A 184 -22.46 -0.71 -6.19
N ARG A 185 -21.14 -0.97 -6.30
CA ARG A 185 -20.32 -0.39 -7.38
C ARG A 185 -20.77 -0.89 -8.74
N LEU A 186 -20.91 -2.21 -8.90
CA LEU A 186 -21.33 -2.83 -10.15
C LEU A 186 -22.74 -2.42 -10.58
N GLU A 187 -23.67 -2.27 -9.63
CA GLU A 187 -25.03 -1.82 -9.93
C GLU A 187 -25.03 -0.39 -10.48
N ARG A 188 -24.34 0.55 -9.80
CA ARG A 188 -24.17 1.93 -10.29
C ARG A 188 -23.47 1.99 -11.64
N LEU A 189 -22.47 1.14 -11.86
CA LEU A 189 -21.77 1.03 -13.14
C LEU A 189 -22.70 0.62 -14.27
N ARG A 190 -23.51 -0.42 -14.06
CA ARG A 190 -24.46 -0.93 -15.05
C ARG A 190 -25.52 0.10 -15.39
N GLU A 191 -26.07 0.79 -14.39
CA GLU A 191 -27.02 1.88 -14.60
C GLU A 191 -26.41 2.96 -15.53
N LYS A 192 -25.17 3.38 -15.24
CA LYS A 192 -24.47 4.38 -16.03
C LYS A 192 -24.15 3.91 -17.45
N LEU A 193 -23.71 2.66 -17.63
CA LEU A 193 -23.47 2.07 -18.95
C LEU A 193 -24.75 1.99 -19.79
N VAL A 194 -25.88 1.59 -19.20
CA VAL A 194 -27.17 1.58 -19.90
C VAL A 194 -27.59 2.99 -20.29
N SER A 195 -27.43 3.97 -19.39
CA SER A 195 -27.75 5.37 -19.70
C SER A 195 -26.85 5.98 -20.76
N ALA A 196 -25.57 5.59 -20.83
CA ALA A 196 -24.63 6.07 -21.84
C ALA A 196 -24.90 5.46 -23.23
N ASN A 197 -25.42 4.23 -23.27
CA ASN A 197 -25.77 3.54 -24.52
C ASN A 197 -27.15 3.92 -25.07
N ASN A 198 -28.03 4.52 -24.25
CA ASN A 198 -29.34 5.02 -24.64
C ASN A 198 -29.43 6.54 -24.38
N PRO A 199 -28.76 7.37 -25.22
CA PRO A 199 -28.77 8.83 -25.08
C PRO A 199 -30.14 9.48 -25.32
#